data_AF-A0A419RSS8-F1
#
_entry.id   AF-A0A419RSS8-F1
#
_cell.length_a   1.000
_cell.length_b   1.000
_cell.length_c   1.000
_cell.angle_alpha   90.00
_cell.angle_beta   90.00
_cell.angle_gamma   90.00
#
_symmetry.space_group_name_H-M   'P 1'
#
loop_
_entity.id
_entity.type
_entity.pdbx_description
1 polymer ?
#
loop_
_entity_poly.entity_id
_entity_poly.type
_entity_poly.pdbx_seq_one_letter_code
_entity_poly.pdbx_strand_id
1 'polypeptide(L)'
;MQKNYREGGVGLFDAAPGTYLVSAYFDDNQVEIIYSNVLGWQVGKDRRLTPLCLDVRATQEDPWFVIHPDGRIESSDGRSWPSKDAWIAHRRRSLRAAA
;
A
#
# COMPACT_ATOMS: atom_id res chain seq x y z
N MET A 1 -27.10 4.65 -20.29
CA MET A 1 -25.74 4.56 -19.70
C MET A 1 -25.74 5.40 -18.43
N GLN A 2 -25.99 4.78 -17.28
CA GLN A 2 -26.04 5.48 -15.99
C GLN A 2 -24.59 5.86 -15.64
N LYS A 3 -24.27 7.16 -15.66
CA LYS A 3 -22.96 7.63 -15.19
C LYS A 3 -22.90 7.32 -13.71
N ASN A 4 -22.17 6.26 -13.34
CA ASN A 4 -21.77 6.01 -11.96
C ASN A 4 -20.85 7.17 -11.54
N TYR A 5 -21.44 8.25 -11.06
CA TYR A 5 -20.72 9.31 -10.36
C TYR A 5 -20.30 8.70 -9.03
N ARG A 6 -19.16 8.00 -9.02
CA ARG A 6 -18.47 7.70 -7.77
C ARG A 6 -18.14 9.06 -7.18
N GLU A 7 -18.82 9.42 -6.11
CA GLU A 7 -18.55 10.66 -5.40
C GLU A 7 -17.05 10.71 -5.09
N GLY A 8 -16.35 11.68 -5.68
CA GLY A 8 -14.91 11.82 -5.57
C GLY A 8 -14.46 11.98 -4.11
N GLY A 9 -13.20 11.68 -3.85
CA GLY A 9 -12.58 11.98 -2.56
C GLY A 9 -12.77 13.46 -2.17
N VAL A 10 -12.81 13.73 -0.87
CA VAL A 10 -13.01 15.09 -0.32
C VAL A 10 -11.73 15.93 -0.35
N GLY A 11 -10.59 15.32 -0.71
CA GLY A 11 -9.30 15.99 -0.80
C GLY A 11 -8.22 15.12 -1.45
N LEU A 12 -7.13 15.78 -1.82
CA LEU A 12 -5.93 15.19 -2.40
C LEU A 12 -4.70 15.77 -1.69
N PHE A 13 -3.74 14.91 -1.36
CA PHE A 13 -2.44 15.30 -0.82
C PHE A 13 -1.32 14.73 -1.67
N ASP A 14 -0.25 15.50 -1.86
CA ASP A 14 0.93 15.00 -2.55
C ASP A 14 1.64 13.94 -1.70
N ALA A 15 2.20 12.94 -2.36
CA ALA A 15 3.06 11.97 -1.70
C ALA A 15 4.45 12.56 -1.53
N ALA A 16 5.07 12.29 -0.38
CA ALA A 16 6.46 12.65 -0.17
C ALA A 16 7.36 11.86 -1.15
N PRO A 17 8.40 12.48 -1.75
CA PRO A 17 9.36 11.76 -2.59
C PRO A 17 9.98 10.59 -1.84
N GLY A 18 10.02 9.42 -2.46
CA GLY A 18 10.44 8.17 -1.81
C GLY A 18 9.29 7.33 -1.23
N THR A 19 8.04 7.72 -1.47
CA THR A 19 6.86 6.93 -1.10
C THR A 19 6.47 5.97 -2.22
N TYR A 20 6.36 4.67 -1.90
CA TYR A 20 5.98 3.64 -2.88
C TYR A 20 4.96 2.69 -2.30
N LEU A 21 4.04 2.22 -3.13
CA LEU A 21 3.24 1.05 -2.82
C LEU A 21 4.09 -0.19 -3.09
N VAL A 22 4.07 -1.14 -2.16
CA VAL A 22 4.95 -2.30 -2.19
C VAL A 22 4.19 -3.61 -2.06
N SER A 23 4.58 -4.58 -2.89
CA SER A 23 4.10 -5.96 -2.83
C SER A 23 5.28 -6.92 -2.71
N ALA A 24 5.16 -7.92 -1.85
CA ALA A 24 6.20 -8.93 -1.64
C ALA A 24 5.77 -10.28 -2.23
N TYR A 25 6.61 -10.81 -3.13
CA TYR A 25 6.50 -12.15 -3.68
C TYR A 25 7.54 -13.04 -3.01
N PHE A 26 7.07 -14.18 -2.51
CA PHE A 26 7.89 -15.16 -1.81
C PHE A 26 8.02 -16.38 -2.70
N ASP A 27 9.25 -16.67 -3.13
CA ASP A 27 9.60 -17.85 -3.91
C ASP A 27 10.73 -18.58 -3.18
N ASP A 28 10.53 -19.86 -2.82
CA ASP A 28 11.40 -20.76 -2.03
C ASP A 28 12.40 -20.10 -1.06
N ASN A 29 13.48 -19.47 -1.57
CA ASN A 29 14.54 -18.82 -0.78
C ASN A 29 14.70 -17.31 -0.99
N GLN A 30 13.96 -16.71 -1.92
CA GLN A 30 14.06 -15.30 -2.28
C GLN A 30 12.77 -14.53 -1.94
N VAL A 31 12.94 -13.22 -1.75
CA VAL A 31 11.83 -12.28 -1.59
C VAL A 31 12.04 -11.20 -2.63
N GLU A 32 11.13 -11.14 -3.58
CA GLU A 32 11.07 -10.06 -4.55
C GLU A 32 10.08 -9.01 -4.08
N ILE A 33 10.46 -7.73 -4.18
CA ILE A 33 9.62 -6.62 -3.79
C ILE A 33 9.35 -5.79 -5.03
N ILE A 34 8.07 -5.69 -5.38
CA ILE A 34 7.61 -4.85 -6.49
C ILE A 34 7.21 -3.49 -5.91
N TYR A 35 7.66 -2.42 -6.57
CA TYR A 35 7.39 -1.04 -6.17
C TYR A 35 6.52 -0.37 -7.23
N SER A 36 5.53 0.39 -6.79
CA SER A 36 4.71 1.27 -7.61
C SER A 36 4.75 2.68 -7.05
N ASN A 37 4.98 3.67 -7.91
CA ASN A 37 5.07 5.07 -7.49
C ASN A 37 3.74 5.54 -6.91
N VAL A 38 3.77 6.06 -5.68
CA VAL A 38 2.63 6.77 -5.11
C VAL A 38 2.76 8.24 -5.52
N LEU A 39 1.78 8.72 -6.28
CA LEU A 39 1.69 10.10 -6.75
C LEU A 39 1.08 11.01 -5.68
N GLY A 40 0.21 10.46 -4.84
CA GLY A 40 -0.49 11.20 -3.81
C GLY A 40 -1.40 10.31 -2.99
N TRP A 41 -2.26 10.97 -2.22
CA TRP A 41 -3.23 10.35 -1.34
C TRP A 41 -4.60 10.93 -1.63
N GLN A 42 -5.57 10.05 -1.84
CA GLN A 42 -6.98 10.41 -1.90
C GLN A 42 -7.57 10.34 -0.48
N VAL A 43 -8.29 11.39 -0.09
CA VAL A 43 -9.04 11.43 1.16
C VAL A 43 -10.48 10.99 0.89
N GLY A 44 -10.89 9.86 1.48
CA GLY A 44 -12.28 9.40 1.46
C GLY A 44 -13.19 10.25 2.36
N LYS A 45 -14.51 10.22 2.10
CA LYS A 45 -15.51 10.87 2.98
C LYS A 45 -15.49 10.30 4.40
N ASP A 46 -15.11 9.04 4.53
CA ASP A 46 -14.88 8.33 5.79
C ASP A 46 -13.53 8.68 6.45
N ARG A 47 -12.81 9.67 5.91
CA ARG A 47 -11.49 10.13 6.36
C ARG A 47 -10.40 9.08 6.23
N ARG A 48 -10.61 8.03 5.42
CA ARG A 48 -9.54 7.10 5.05
C ARG A 48 -8.64 7.70 3.99
N LEU A 49 -7.34 7.47 4.12
CA LEU A 49 -6.36 7.79 3.09
C LEU A 49 -6.15 6.57 2.21
N THR A 50 -6.24 6.75 0.90
CA THR A 50 -5.93 5.71 -0.08
C THR A 50 -4.81 6.21 -0.99
N PRO A 51 -3.72 5.43 -1.17
CA PRO A 51 -2.65 5.82 -2.08
C PRO A 51 -3.18 5.92 -3.51
N LEU A 52 -2.73 6.94 -4.23
CA LEU A 52 -2.93 7.11 -5.66
C LEU A 52 -1.65 6.70 -6.36
N CYS A 53 -1.69 5.61 -7.12
CA CYS A 53 -0.58 5.18 -7.97
C CYS A 53 -1.05 4.93 -9.41
N LEU A 54 -0.07 4.77 -10.31
CA LEU A 54 -0.34 4.50 -11.72
C LEU A 54 -1.09 3.19 -11.92
N ASP A 55 -0.73 2.16 -11.15
CA ASP A 55 -1.49 0.90 -11.12
C ASP A 55 -2.60 0.98 -10.07
N VAL A 56 -3.79 1.38 -10.51
CA VAL A 56 -4.98 1.50 -9.63
C VAL A 56 -5.41 0.16 -9.05
N ARG A 57 -5.04 -0.99 -9.65
CA ARG A 57 -5.42 -2.29 -9.09
C ARG A 57 -4.64 -2.59 -7.81
N ALA A 58 -3.39 -2.16 -7.75
CA ALA A 58 -2.52 -2.38 -6.60
C ALA A 58 -3.05 -1.71 -5.31
N THR A 59 -3.87 -0.65 -5.42
CA THR A 59 -4.48 0.04 -4.28
C THR A 59 -5.85 -0.52 -3.89
N GLN A 60 -6.39 -1.43 -4.71
CA GLN A 60 -7.66 -2.13 -4.45
C GLN A 60 -7.43 -3.48 -3.77
N GLU A 61 -6.20 -3.99 -3.78
CA GLU A 61 -5.83 -5.16 -2.99
C GLU A 61 -5.80 -4.78 -1.50
N ASP A 62 -6.51 -5.56 -0.67
CA ASP A 62 -6.54 -5.38 0.77
C ASP A 62 -5.92 -6.62 1.45
N PRO A 63 -4.87 -6.49 2.27
CA PRO A 63 -4.16 -5.25 2.58
C PRO A 63 -3.19 -4.80 1.48
N TRP A 64 -3.20 -3.50 1.15
CA TRP A 64 -2.10 -2.83 0.46
C TRP A 64 -1.05 -2.37 1.48
N PHE A 65 0.18 -2.12 1.01
CA PHE A 65 1.29 -1.65 1.82
C PHE A 65 2.01 -0.48 1.15
N VAL A 66 2.37 0.54 1.91
CA VAL A 66 3.16 1.69 1.45
C VAL A 66 4.43 1.80 2.26
N ILE A 67 5.58 1.90 1.59
CA ILE A 67 6.84 2.32 2.20
C ILE A 67 6.97 3.84 2.11
N HIS A 68 7.30 4.47 3.23
CA HIS A 68 7.54 5.90 3.35
C HIS A 68 9.04 6.22 3.18
N PRO A 69 9.41 7.51 3.00
CA PRO A 69 10.80 7.92 2.79
C PRO A 69 11.73 7.60 3.97
N ASP A 70 11.17 7.49 5.18
CA ASP A 70 11.88 7.09 6.40
C ASP A 70 12.11 5.56 6.49
N GLY A 71 11.62 4.79 5.52
CA GLY A 71 11.71 3.33 5.47
C GLY A 71 10.61 2.60 6.23
N ARG A 72 9.70 3.32 6.90
CA ARG A 72 8.53 2.74 7.57
C ARG A 72 7.57 2.17 6.53
N ILE A 73 6.96 1.03 6.84
CA ILE A 73 5.88 0.46 6.04
C ILE A 73 4.56 0.61 6.79
N GLU A 74 3.51 1.05 6.10
CA GLU A 74 2.14 1.17 6.60
C GLU A 74 1.19 0.32 5.75
N SER A 75 0.11 -0.17 6.34
CA SER A 75 -0.94 -0.91 5.64
C SER A 75 -2.29 -0.19 5.69
N SER A 76 -3.19 -0.56 4.78
CA SER A 76 -4.59 -0.12 4.71
C SER A 76 -5.37 -0.24 6.03
N ASP A 77 -5.00 -1.19 6.88
CA ASP A 77 -5.65 -1.46 8.18
C ASP A 77 -5.06 -0.65 9.35
N GLY A 78 -4.10 0.24 9.08
CA GLY A 78 -3.46 1.11 10.08
C GLY A 78 -2.28 0.46 10.81
N ARG A 79 -1.92 -0.79 10.51
CA ARG A 79 -0.68 -1.39 11.03
C ARG A 79 0.53 -0.76 10.37
N SER A 80 1.62 -0.68 11.12
CA SER A 80 2.90 -0.22 10.61
C SER A 80 4.07 -1.06 11.11
N TRP A 81 5.14 -1.04 10.33
CA TRP A 81 6.42 -1.68 10.62
C TRP A 81 7.53 -0.64 10.50
N PRO A 82 8.49 -0.63 11.45
CA PRO A 82 9.55 0.39 11.48
C PRO A 82 10.52 0.28 10.30
N SER A 83 10.53 -0.86 9.59
CA SER A 83 11.38 -1.07 8.43
C SER A 83 10.78 -2.10 7.49
N LYS A 84 11.30 -2.08 6.26
CA LYS A 84 11.05 -3.11 5.24
C LYS A 84 11.33 -4.53 5.75
N ASP A 85 12.43 -4.74 6.46
CA ASP A 85 12.81 -6.07 6.96
C ASP A 85 11.83 -6.57 8.03
N ALA A 86 11.37 -5.68 8.92
CA ALA A 86 10.37 -6.01 9.93
C ALA A 86 9.03 -6.43 9.28
N TRP A 87 8.63 -5.74 8.21
CA TRP A 87 7.47 -6.10 7.41
C TRP A 87 7.64 -7.43 6.67
N ILE A 88 8.77 -7.68 6.00
CA ILE A 88 9.05 -8.96 5.33
C ILE A 88 8.99 -10.12 6.33
N ALA A 89 9.61 -9.96 7.51
CA ALA A 89 9.57 -10.97 8.55
C ALA A 89 8.14 -11.25 9.03
N HIS A 90 7.29 -10.22 9.12
CA HIS A 90 5.86 -10.38 9.40
C HIS A 90 5.15 -11.15 8.27
N ARG A 91 5.31 -10.73 7.01
CA ARG A 91 4.67 -11.38 5.85
C ARG A 91 5.05 -12.86 5.72
N ARG A 92 6.32 -13.22 5.94
CA ARG A 92 6.77 -14.62 5.99
C ARG A 92 6.04 -15.44 7.04
N ARG A 93 5.86 -14.88 8.25
CA ARG A 93 5.10 -15.56 9.32
C ARG A 93 3.63 -15.74 8.95
N SER A 94 3.00 -14.71 8.38
CA SER A 94 1.60 -14.76 7.98
C SER A 94 1.33 -15.79 6.88
N LEU A 95 2.22 -15.90 5.88
CA LEU A 95 2.11 -16.92 4.83
C LEU A 95 2.29 -18.34 5.38
N ARG A 96 3.26 -18.54 6.28
CA ARG A 96 3.46 -19.84 6.95
C ARG A 96 2.28 -20.26 7.82
N ALA A 97 1.55 -19.31 8.41
CA ALA A 97 0.37 -19.61 9.21
C ALA A 97 -0.88 -19.91 8.38
N ALA A 98 -0.87 -19.55 7.09
CA ALA A 98 -1.99 -19.77 6.16
C ALA A 98 -1.84 -21.03 5.30
N ALA A 99 -0.64 -21.65 5.30
CA ALA A 99 -0.33 -22.92 4.63
C ALA A 99 -0.56 -24.11 5.57
#